data_AF-A0A3N0AER9-F1
#
_entry.id   AF-A0A3N0AER9-F1
#
_cell.length_a   1.000
_cell.length_b   1.000
_cell.length_c   1.000
_cell.angle_alpha   90.00
_cell.angle_beta   90.00
_cell.angle_gamma   90.00
#
_symmetry.space_group_name_H-M   'P 1'
#
loop_
_entity.id
_entity.type
_entity.pdbx_description
1 polymer ?
#
loop_
_entity_poly.entity_id
_entity_poly.type
_entity_poly.pdbx_seq_one_letter_code
_entity_poly.pdbx_strand_id
1 'polypeptide(L)'
;MKITKNLVHIASEVELEAALAEQALKAEFDKAGLKGFPAELDIAERTEEHVQMAKLDDLLGFASASGIAAVTYDVTYFPQADEAEVDRQVAQLARDLEISPEVIREVCEQQIAEYLELDAKRDAAVPVHSIVEAYVGGTAFAWYGMNEYPRLRRVILRELAQGGAKAKRAFVLRASKAQIDLLEDF
;
A
#
# COMPACT_ATOMS: atom_id res chain seq x y z
N MET A 1 -4.30 -5.23 -6.78
CA MET A 1 -4.84 -4.68 -5.53
C MET A 1 -5.81 -3.55 -5.89
N LYS A 2 -7.10 -3.89 -5.99
CA LYS A 2 -8.17 -2.90 -6.16
C LYS A 2 -8.24 -2.13 -4.83
N ILE A 3 -7.50 -1.03 -4.71
CA ILE A 3 -7.94 0.05 -3.83
C ILE A 3 -9.18 0.59 -4.51
N THR A 4 -10.31 0.18 -3.96
CA THR A 4 -11.68 0.49 -4.29
C THR A 4 -11.85 1.99 -4.50
N LYS A 5 -11.73 2.44 -5.76
CA LYS A 5 -12.36 3.69 -6.24
C LYS A 5 -13.90 3.66 -6.18
N ASN A 6 -14.48 2.61 -5.61
CA ASN A 6 -15.93 2.37 -5.56
C ASN A 6 -16.49 2.39 -4.12
N LEU A 7 -15.76 2.93 -3.13
CA LEU A 7 -16.43 3.48 -1.95
C LEU A 7 -16.94 4.87 -2.31
N VAL A 8 -18.26 4.98 -2.34
CA VAL A 8 -19.02 6.17 -2.69
C VAL A 8 -18.55 7.34 -1.81
N HIS A 9 -17.91 8.33 -2.44
CA HIS A 9 -17.57 9.64 -1.87
C HIS A 9 -16.99 9.64 -0.45
N ILE A 10 -15.69 9.31 -0.31
CA ILE A 10 -14.91 10.04 0.70
C ILE A 10 -14.85 11.49 0.18
N ALA A 11 -15.69 12.37 0.72
CA ALA A 11 -15.81 13.77 0.30
C ALA A 11 -14.58 14.61 0.69
N SER A 12 -13.69 14.05 1.51
CA SER A 12 -12.55 14.70 2.14
C SER A 12 -11.30 13.86 1.91
N GLU A 13 -10.16 14.48 1.63
CA GLU A 13 -8.88 13.79 1.58
C GLU A 13 -8.54 13.29 3.00
N VAL A 14 -8.33 11.98 3.17
CA VAL A 14 -7.89 11.40 4.45
C VAL A 14 -6.38 11.46 4.47
N GLU A 15 -5.83 12.40 5.24
CA GLU A 15 -4.40 12.42 5.54
C GLU A 15 -4.09 11.28 6.53
N LEU A 16 -3.26 10.33 6.09
CA LEU A 16 -2.81 9.24 6.93
C LEU A 16 -1.70 9.72 7.86
N GLU A 17 -1.79 9.36 9.13
CA GLU A 17 -0.78 9.66 10.13
C GLU A 17 0.40 8.67 10.02
N ALA A 18 1.54 9.03 10.59
CA ALA A 18 2.70 8.15 10.63
C ALA A 18 2.40 6.89 11.46
N ALA A 19 2.86 5.73 10.98
CA ALA A 19 2.70 4.48 11.73
C ALA A 19 3.55 4.53 13.01
N LEU A 20 2.94 4.12 14.12
CA LEU A 20 3.55 4.13 15.45
C LEU A 20 3.98 2.74 15.88
N ALA A 21 5.14 2.65 16.52
CA ALA A 21 5.61 1.41 17.14
C ALA A 21 4.70 1.01 18.32
N GLU A 22 4.71 -0.27 18.66
CA GLU A 22 3.86 -0.83 19.72
C GLU A 22 3.99 -0.07 21.06
N GLN A 23 5.21 0.30 21.45
CA GLN A 23 5.44 1.04 22.69
C GLN A 23 4.84 2.45 22.67
N ALA A 24 4.89 3.12 21.52
CA ALA A 24 4.28 4.45 21.35
C ALA A 24 2.76 4.35 21.40
N LEU A 25 2.16 3.35 20.74
CA LEU A 25 0.72 3.09 20.81
C LEU A 25 0.26 2.82 22.25
N LYS A 26 0.98 1.96 22.97
CA LYS A 26 0.69 1.69 24.39
C LYS A 26 0.69 2.96 25.23
N ALA A 27 1.65 3.87 25.00
CA ALA A 27 1.68 5.15 25.69
C ALA A 27 0.45 6.03 25.37
N GLU A 28 -0.04 6.04 24.13
CA GLU A 28 -1.27 6.76 23.78
C GLU A 28 -2.51 6.12 24.43
N PHE A 29 -2.58 4.80 24.50
CA PHE A 29 -3.67 4.10 25.19
C PHE A 29 -3.70 4.42 26.68
N ASP A 30 -2.54 4.42 27.33
CA ASP A 30 -2.41 4.74 28.76
C ASP A 30 -2.87 6.17 29.05
N LYS A 31 -2.53 7.15 28.19
CA LYS A 31 -3.03 8.53 28.30
C LYS A 31 -4.55 8.61 28.19
N ALA A 32 -5.14 7.79 27.32
CA ALA A 32 -6.59 7.72 27.12
C ALA A 32 -7.32 6.87 28.18
N GLY A 33 -6.58 6.19 29.08
CA GLY A 33 -7.15 5.28 30.07
C GLY A 33 -7.69 3.97 29.49
N LEU A 34 -7.20 3.57 28.31
CA LEU A 34 -7.65 2.40 27.55
C LEU A 34 -6.63 1.27 27.62
N LYS A 35 -7.09 0.02 27.63
CA LYS A 35 -6.21 -1.14 27.47
C LYS A 35 -6.03 -1.48 26.00
N GLY A 36 -4.79 -1.63 25.53
CA GLY A 36 -4.50 -2.15 24.20
C GLY A 36 -4.31 -3.66 24.19
N PHE A 37 -4.98 -4.36 23.27
CA PHE A 37 -4.78 -5.79 23.02
C PHE A 37 -4.26 -6.03 21.60
N PRO A 38 -3.21 -6.85 21.40
CA PRO A 38 -2.75 -7.18 20.06
C PRO A 38 -3.85 -7.96 19.32
N ALA A 39 -4.13 -7.55 18.08
CA ALA A 39 -5.02 -8.25 17.19
C ALA A 39 -4.23 -9.27 16.37
N GLU A 40 -4.75 -10.49 16.27
CA GLU A 40 -4.30 -11.48 15.30
C GLU A 40 -5.32 -11.49 14.15
N LEU A 41 -5.03 -10.80 13.04
CA LEU A 41 -5.94 -10.75 11.90
C LEU A 41 -5.27 -11.18 10.59
N ASP A 42 -5.97 -12.03 9.84
CA ASP A 42 -5.66 -12.35 8.45
C ASP A 42 -6.16 -11.20 7.55
N ILE A 43 -5.22 -10.55 6.85
CA ILE A 43 -5.48 -9.37 5.99
C ILE A 43 -6.51 -9.70 4.89
N ALA A 44 -6.70 -10.96 4.54
CA ALA A 44 -7.63 -11.39 3.50
C ALA A 44 -9.13 -11.19 3.84
N GLU A 45 -9.50 -11.16 5.12
CA GLU A 45 -10.92 -11.15 5.55
C GLU A 45 -11.46 -9.75 5.91
N ARG A 46 -10.65 -8.70 5.81
CA ARG A 46 -11.11 -7.33 6.11
C ARG A 46 -11.87 -6.77 4.91
N THR A 47 -13.16 -7.09 4.85
CA THR A 47 -14.11 -6.40 3.98
C THR A 47 -14.42 -5.03 4.59
N GLU A 48 -13.74 -4.00 4.08
CA GLU A 48 -13.75 -2.58 4.51
C GLU A 48 -15.12 -1.86 4.46
N GLU A 49 -16.24 -2.56 4.24
CA GLU A 49 -17.52 -1.91 3.93
C GLU A 49 -18.15 -1.18 5.14
N HIS A 50 -17.68 -1.42 6.37
CA HIS A 50 -18.29 -0.87 7.60
C HIS A 50 -17.30 -0.24 8.61
N VAL A 51 -16.06 0.05 8.21
CA VAL A 51 -15.06 0.67 9.11
C VAL A 51 -15.03 2.18 8.93
N GLN A 52 -15.19 2.93 10.02
CA GLN A 52 -15.08 4.39 10.02
C GLN A 52 -13.65 4.82 10.40
N MET A 53 -13.03 5.63 9.55
CA MET A 53 -11.66 6.10 9.75
C MET A 53 -11.62 7.33 10.64
N ALA A 54 -10.72 7.36 11.62
CA ALA A 54 -10.51 8.48 12.53
C ALA A 54 -9.01 8.73 12.77
N LYS A 55 -8.67 9.95 13.20
CA LYS A 55 -7.34 10.23 13.76
C LYS A 55 -7.15 9.46 15.06
N LEU A 56 -5.91 9.15 15.42
CA LEU A 56 -5.63 8.34 16.62
C LEU A 56 -6.23 8.98 17.88
N ASP A 57 -5.96 10.27 18.10
CA ASP A 57 -6.45 10.98 19.28
C ASP A 57 -7.99 11.03 19.33
N ASP A 58 -8.65 11.24 18.19
CA ASP A 58 -10.11 11.27 18.08
C ASP A 58 -10.71 9.88 18.32
N LEU A 59 -10.10 8.82 17.78
CA LEU A 59 -10.50 7.44 18.00
C LEU A 59 -10.44 7.07 19.49
N LEU A 60 -9.32 7.36 20.14
CA LEU A 60 -9.11 7.04 21.55
C LEU A 60 -10.01 7.88 22.46
N GLY A 61 -10.19 9.16 22.14
CA GLY A 61 -11.14 10.04 22.82
C GLY A 61 -12.58 9.54 22.71
N PHE A 62 -12.99 9.15 21.50
CA PHE A 62 -14.32 8.58 21.24
C PHE A 62 -14.52 7.25 21.97
N ALA A 63 -13.53 6.35 21.93
CA ALA A 63 -13.55 5.08 22.64
C ALA A 63 -13.75 5.30 24.16
N SER A 64 -12.95 6.18 24.75
CA SER A 64 -13.04 6.52 26.18
C SER A 64 -14.41 7.12 26.52
N ALA A 65 -14.91 8.09 25.74
CA ALA A 65 -16.21 8.72 25.94
C ALA A 65 -17.39 7.74 25.74
N SER A 66 -17.21 6.72 24.90
CA SER A 66 -18.19 5.65 24.66
C SER A 66 -18.20 4.58 25.76
N GLY A 67 -17.33 4.71 26.77
CA GLY A 67 -17.28 3.81 27.91
C GLY A 67 -16.69 2.44 27.60
N ILE A 68 -16.02 2.26 26.46
CA ILE A 68 -15.28 1.02 26.20
C ILE A 68 -13.95 1.06 26.96
N ALA A 69 -13.54 -0.09 27.51
CA ALA A 69 -12.36 -0.18 28.36
C ALA A 69 -11.07 -0.54 27.59
N ALA A 70 -11.19 -0.85 26.31
CA ALA A 70 -10.11 -1.43 25.54
C ALA A 70 -10.25 -1.20 24.03
N VAL A 71 -9.11 -1.23 23.35
CA VAL A 71 -8.96 -1.20 21.90
C VAL A 71 -8.08 -2.35 21.45
N THR A 72 -8.21 -2.76 20.20
CA THR A 72 -7.31 -3.73 19.57
C THR A 72 -6.31 -3.00 18.67
N TYR A 73 -5.11 -3.54 18.51
CA TYR A 73 -4.10 -2.93 17.64
C TYR A 73 -3.23 -3.97 16.94
N ASP A 74 -2.69 -3.60 15.79
CA ASP A 74 -1.66 -4.37 15.08
C ASP A 74 -0.54 -3.43 14.63
N VAL A 75 0.69 -3.94 14.61
CA VAL A 75 1.87 -3.21 14.16
C VAL A 75 2.67 -4.11 13.22
N THR A 76 2.72 -3.73 11.96
CA THR A 76 3.38 -4.48 10.91
C THR A 76 4.78 -3.93 10.64
N TYR A 77 5.78 -4.80 10.77
CA TYR A 77 7.15 -4.54 10.33
C TYR A 77 7.46 -5.37 9.09
N PHE A 78 8.18 -4.80 8.14
CA PHE A 78 8.75 -5.57 7.04
C PHE A 78 10.25 -5.76 7.26
N PRO A 79 10.76 -7.00 7.10
CA PRO A 79 12.20 -7.23 7.08
C PRO A 79 12.84 -6.48 5.91
N GLN A 80 14.16 -6.32 5.94
CA GLN A 80 14.88 -5.82 4.77
C GLN A 80 14.59 -6.74 3.57
N ALA A 81 14.39 -6.12 2.42
CA ALA A 81 14.20 -6.81 1.16
C ALA A 81 15.52 -7.40 0.71
N ASP A 82 15.48 -8.68 0.34
CA ASP A 82 16.58 -9.41 -0.28
C ASP A 82 16.17 -9.86 -1.68
N GLU A 83 17.12 -10.42 -2.43
CA GLU A 83 16.84 -10.96 -3.76
C GLU A 83 15.76 -12.04 -3.74
N ALA A 84 15.64 -12.81 -2.65
CA ALA A 84 14.60 -13.82 -2.52
C ALA A 84 13.19 -13.21 -2.43
N GLU A 85 13.04 -12.06 -1.76
CA GLU A 85 11.80 -11.29 -1.74
C GLU A 85 11.50 -10.67 -3.11
N VAL A 86 12.52 -10.16 -3.81
CA VAL A 86 12.37 -9.70 -5.20
C VAL A 86 11.88 -10.85 -6.08
N ASP A 87 12.49 -12.04 -5.99
CA ASP A 87 12.09 -13.24 -6.74
C ASP A 87 10.63 -13.60 -6.48
N ARG A 88 10.21 -13.63 -5.21
CA ARG A 88 8.82 -13.93 -4.83
C ARG A 88 7.85 -12.92 -5.44
N GLN A 89 8.12 -11.63 -5.30
CA GLN A 89 7.23 -10.57 -5.79
C GLN A 89 7.19 -10.54 -7.33
N VAL A 90 8.32 -10.71 -8.00
CA VAL A 90 8.39 -10.78 -9.47
C VAL A 90 7.64 -12.01 -9.97
N ALA A 91 7.82 -13.18 -9.36
CA ALA A 91 7.11 -14.39 -9.75
C ALA A 91 5.59 -14.26 -9.55
N GLN A 92 5.15 -13.60 -8.48
CA GLN A 92 3.72 -13.33 -8.28
C GLN A 92 3.19 -12.36 -9.32
N LEU A 93 3.92 -11.28 -9.61
CA LEU A 93 3.51 -10.31 -10.61
C LEU A 93 3.49 -10.90 -12.03
N ALA A 94 4.46 -11.74 -12.35
CA ALA A 94 4.53 -12.51 -13.60
C ALA A 94 3.26 -13.36 -13.80
N ARG A 95 2.80 -14.06 -12.76
CA ARG A 95 1.52 -14.79 -12.79
C ARG A 95 0.32 -13.88 -12.98
N ASP A 96 0.27 -12.77 -12.25
CA ASP A 96 -0.85 -11.82 -12.31
C ASP A 96 -0.96 -11.12 -13.67
N LEU A 97 0.16 -10.92 -14.37
CA LEU A 97 0.24 -10.24 -15.66
C LEU A 97 0.34 -11.19 -16.85
N GLU A 98 0.49 -12.49 -16.62
CA GLU A 98 0.75 -13.51 -17.64
C GLU A 98 2.00 -13.21 -18.49
N ILE A 99 3.07 -12.72 -17.84
CA ILE A 99 4.37 -12.41 -18.47
C ILE A 99 5.46 -13.29 -17.83
N SER A 100 6.51 -13.64 -18.57
CA SER A 100 7.65 -14.35 -17.99
C SER A 100 8.36 -13.50 -16.92
N PRO A 101 8.74 -14.09 -15.77
CA PRO A 101 9.46 -13.38 -14.72
C PRO A 101 10.84 -12.89 -15.19
N GLU A 102 11.50 -13.60 -16.10
CA GLU A 102 12.78 -13.20 -16.70
C GLU A 102 12.63 -11.90 -17.50
N VAL A 103 11.54 -11.75 -18.27
CA VAL A 103 11.25 -10.52 -19.02
C VAL A 103 11.02 -9.35 -18.07
N ILE A 104 10.32 -9.57 -16.95
CA ILE A 104 10.12 -8.52 -15.94
C ILE A 104 11.46 -8.11 -15.32
N ARG A 105 12.33 -9.08 -14.99
CA ARG A 105 13.66 -8.80 -14.44
C ARG A 105 14.53 -8.00 -15.40
N GLU A 106 14.57 -8.38 -16.67
CA GLU A 106 15.37 -7.69 -17.69
C GLU A 106 14.88 -6.27 -17.93
N VAL A 107 13.57 -6.08 -18.12
CA VAL A 107 12.99 -4.76 -18.42
C VAL A 107 13.07 -3.82 -17.22
N CYS A 108 13.01 -4.35 -15.99
CA CYS A 108 12.97 -3.56 -14.76
C CYS A 108 14.25 -3.71 -13.90
N GLU A 109 15.37 -4.11 -14.48
CA GLU A 109 16.63 -4.37 -13.77
C GLU A 109 17.08 -3.16 -12.93
N GLN A 110 17.09 -1.97 -13.54
CA GLN A 110 17.49 -0.73 -12.88
C GLN A 110 16.56 -0.38 -11.71
N GLN A 111 15.26 -0.55 -11.91
CA GLN A 111 14.24 -0.26 -10.91
C GLN A 111 14.28 -1.24 -9.73
N ILE A 112 14.62 -2.50 -10.00
CA ILE A 112 14.83 -3.52 -8.96
C ILE A 112 16.07 -3.16 -8.14
N ALA A 113 17.17 -2.78 -8.79
CA ALA A 113 18.38 -2.35 -8.10
C ALA A 113 18.13 -1.09 -7.23
N GLU A 114 17.45 -0.08 -7.76
CA GLU A 114 17.08 1.12 -7.02
C GLU A 114 16.18 0.79 -5.82
N TYR A 115 15.21 -0.12 -6.00
CA TYR A 115 14.36 -0.60 -4.89
C TYR A 115 15.19 -1.20 -3.75
N LEU A 116 16.16 -2.06 -4.07
CA LEU A 116 17.04 -2.68 -3.07
C LEU A 116 17.93 -1.65 -2.38
N GLU A 117 18.47 -0.66 -3.11
CA GLU A 117 19.26 0.42 -2.53
C GLU A 117 18.45 1.32 -1.58
N LEU A 118 17.19 1.58 -1.91
CA LEU A 118 16.29 2.36 -1.07
C LEU A 118 15.90 1.58 0.19
N ASP A 119 15.59 0.29 0.07
CA ASP A 119 15.26 -0.53 1.23
C ASP A 119 16.47 -0.74 2.16
N ALA A 120 17.69 -0.85 1.62
CA ALA A 120 18.91 -0.93 2.42
C ALA A 120 19.16 0.31 3.30
N LYS A 121 18.60 1.47 2.94
CA LYS A 121 18.67 2.72 3.73
C LYS A 121 17.55 2.82 4.77
N ARG A 122 16.56 1.93 4.73
CA ARG A 122 15.42 1.94 5.65
C ARG A 122 15.82 1.38 7.01
N ASP A 123 15.25 1.97 8.06
CA ASP A 123 15.26 1.38 9.39
C ASP A 123 14.16 0.31 9.50
N ALA A 124 14.56 -0.96 9.60
CA ALA A 124 13.64 -2.08 9.75
C ALA A 124 12.95 -2.13 11.12
N ALA A 125 13.44 -1.37 12.11
CA ALA A 125 12.81 -1.21 13.41
C ALA A 125 11.65 -0.19 13.40
N VAL A 126 11.45 0.52 12.28
CA VAL A 126 10.30 1.39 12.09
C VAL A 126 9.17 0.59 11.47
N PRO A 127 7.95 0.63 12.05
CA PRO A 127 6.83 -0.08 11.48
C PRO A 127 6.43 0.54 10.15
N VAL A 128 6.02 -0.31 9.23
CA VAL A 128 5.51 0.12 7.92
C VAL A 128 4.07 0.58 8.05
N HIS A 129 3.33 -0.08 8.95
CA HIS A 129 1.91 0.11 9.11
C HIS A 129 1.50 -0.21 10.55
N SER A 130 0.57 0.56 11.08
CA SER A 130 -0.01 0.33 12.40
C SER A 130 -1.50 0.62 12.35
N ILE A 131 -2.29 -0.17 13.08
CA ILE A 131 -3.74 0.00 13.17
C ILE A 131 -4.15 -0.01 14.62
N VAL A 132 -5.14 0.81 14.93
CA VAL A 132 -5.91 0.72 16.17
C VAL A 132 -7.39 0.63 15.81
N GLU A 133 -8.12 -0.27 16.45
CA GLU A 133 -9.56 -0.43 16.26
C GLU A 133 -10.32 -0.40 17.57
N ALA A 134 -11.51 0.20 17.49
CA ALA A 134 -12.49 0.24 18.56
C ALA A 134 -13.84 -0.21 18.00
N TYR A 135 -14.56 -1.05 18.76
CA TYR A 135 -15.91 -1.46 18.41
C TYR A 135 -16.91 -0.86 19.39
N VAL A 136 -17.82 -0.03 18.88
CA VAL A 136 -18.82 0.67 19.69
C VAL A 136 -20.19 0.51 19.05
N GLY A 137 -21.13 -0.09 19.79
CA GLY A 137 -22.55 -0.10 19.41
C GLY A 137 -22.87 -0.78 18.07
N GLY A 138 -22.04 -1.70 17.59
CA GLY A 138 -22.25 -2.36 16.28
C GLY A 138 -21.33 -1.83 15.17
N THR A 139 -20.57 -0.77 15.43
CA THR A 139 -19.75 -0.08 14.43
C THR A 139 -18.27 -0.19 14.76
N ALA A 140 -17.47 -0.53 13.76
CA ALA A 140 -16.02 -0.53 13.86
C ALA A 140 -15.46 0.85 13.49
N PHE A 141 -14.61 1.39 14.36
CA PHE A 141 -13.83 2.59 14.12
C PHE A 141 -12.37 2.21 14.11
N ALA A 142 -11.60 2.80 13.20
CA ALA A 142 -10.20 2.48 13.04
C ALA A 142 -9.35 3.72 12.76
N TRP A 143 -8.14 3.66 13.27
CA TRP A 143 -7.03 4.50 12.88
C TRP A 143 -6.05 3.65 12.08
N TYR A 144 -5.52 4.23 11.01
CA TYR A 144 -4.50 3.61 10.17
C TYR A 144 -3.30 4.55 10.05
N GLY A 145 -2.20 4.14 10.64
CA GLY A 145 -0.90 4.76 10.46
C GLY A 145 -0.14 4.09 9.32
N MET A 146 0.48 4.89 8.45
CA MET A 146 1.35 4.41 7.37
C MET A 146 2.63 5.23 7.31
N ASN A 147 3.77 4.54 7.30
CA ASN A 147 5.06 5.15 6.99
C ASN A 147 5.40 4.92 5.51
N GLU A 148 6.23 5.79 4.94
CA GLU A 148 6.72 5.57 3.58
C GLU A 148 7.62 4.33 3.53
N TYR A 149 7.38 3.50 2.52
CA TYR A 149 8.24 2.35 2.22
C TYR A 149 8.27 2.07 0.71
N PRO A 150 9.42 1.69 0.15
CA PRO A 150 9.52 1.28 -1.24
C PRO A 150 8.62 0.06 -1.52
N ARG A 151 7.84 0.11 -2.60
CA ARG A 151 6.95 -0.99 -3.00
C ARG A 151 7.35 -1.51 -4.38
N LEU A 152 8.13 -2.59 -4.42
CA LEU A 152 8.66 -3.14 -5.67
C LEU A 152 7.58 -3.38 -6.73
N ARG A 153 6.46 -4.03 -6.36
CA ARG A 153 5.34 -4.23 -7.28
C ARG A 153 4.83 -2.93 -7.93
N ARG A 154 4.74 -1.84 -7.16
CA ARG A 154 4.29 -0.54 -7.67
C ARG A 154 5.33 0.08 -8.60
N VAL A 155 6.61 -0.09 -8.27
CA VAL A 155 7.73 0.37 -9.09
C VAL A 155 7.71 -0.35 -10.45
N ILE A 156 7.67 -1.69 -10.46
CA ILE A 156 7.64 -2.50 -11.69
C ILE A 156 6.41 -2.15 -12.55
N LEU A 157 5.22 -2.12 -11.95
CA LEU A 157 3.99 -1.81 -12.70
C LEU A 157 4.03 -0.43 -13.36
N ARG A 158 4.64 0.56 -12.68
CA ARG A 158 4.81 1.90 -13.25
C ARG A 158 5.74 1.85 -14.46
N GLU A 159 6.86 1.14 -14.38
CA GLU A 159 7.81 1.03 -15.49
C GLU A 159 7.19 0.33 -16.70
N LEU A 160 6.56 -0.84 -16.48
CA LEU A 160 5.89 -1.59 -17.54
C LEU A 160 4.79 -0.76 -18.23
N ALA A 161 4.01 0.00 -17.45
CA ALA A 161 2.98 0.88 -18.01
C ALA A 161 3.57 2.01 -18.86
N GLN A 162 4.69 2.61 -18.43
CA GLN A 162 5.40 3.63 -19.21
C GLN A 162 5.98 3.06 -20.51
N GLY A 163 6.58 1.87 -20.45
CA GLY A 163 7.09 1.16 -21.62
C GLY A 163 5.98 0.92 -22.66
N GLY A 164 4.82 0.42 -22.22
CA GLY A 164 3.65 0.23 -23.07
C GLY A 164 3.15 1.52 -23.73
N ALA A 165 3.13 2.63 -22.98
CA ALA A 165 2.73 3.93 -23.52
C ALA A 165 3.70 4.44 -24.60
N LYS A 166 5.01 4.27 -24.39
CA LYS A 166 6.06 4.62 -25.38
C LYS A 166 5.91 3.76 -26.65
N ALA A 167 5.72 2.45 -26.50
CA ALA A 167 5.54 1.53 -27.62
C ALA A 167 4.29 1.88 -28.45
N LYS A 168 3.15 2.14 -27.78
CA LYS A 168 1.92 2.59 -28.45
C LYS A 168 2.15 3.87 -29.26
N ARG A 169 2.81 4.87 -28.69
CA ARG A 169 3.11 6.13 -29.39
C ARG A 169 3.99 5.90 -30.62
N ALA A 170 5.02 5.08 -30.49
CA ALA A 170 5.92 4.76 -31.61
C ALA A 170 5.19 4.01 -32.74
N PHE A 171 4.28 3.09 -32.41
CA PHE A 171 3.45 2.40 -33.39
C PHE A 171 2.54 3.37 -34.16
N VAL A 172 1.83 4.24 -33.46
CA VAL A 172 0.94 5.25 -34.09
C VAL A 172 1.72 6.15 -35.04
N LEU A 173 2.88 6.67 -34.62
CA LEU A 173 3.70 7.53 -35.48
C LEU A 173 4.17 6.82 -36.75
N ARG A 174 4.59 5.54 -36.65
CA ARG A 174 4.99 4.75 -37.81
C ARG A 174 3.81 4.47 -38.75
N ALA A 175 2.65 4.13 -38.20
CA ALA A 175 1.45 3.88 -38.99
C ALA A 175 0.96 5.14 -39.70
N SER A 176 0.93 6.29 -39.02
CA SER A 176 0.56 7.57 -39.63
C SER A 176 1.53 7.98 -40.73
N LYS A 177 2.84 7.77 -40.55
CA LYS A 177 3.82 8.02 -41.61
C LYS A 177 3.56 7.13 -42.82
N ALA A 178 3.39 5.81 -42.63
CA ALA A 178 3.12 4.89 -43.72
C ALA A 178 1.81 5.22 -44.47
N GLN A 179 0.80 5.73 -43.75
CA GLN A 179 -0.45 6.22 -44.37
C GLN A 179 -0.23 7.46 -45.23
N ILE A 180 0.61 8.40 -44.79
CA ILE A 180 0.96 9.60 -45.58
C ILE A 180 1.76 9.17 -46.81
N ASP A 181 2.79 8.35 -46.65
CA ASP A 181 3.61 7.85 -47.76
C ASP A 181 2.74 7.18 -48.84
N LEU A 182 1.73 6.38 -48.42
CA LEU A 182 0.81 5.72 -49.35
C LEU A 182 -0.16 6.70 -50.06
N LEU A 183 -0.46 7.85 -49.46
CA LEU A 183 -1.30 8.89 -50.09
C LEU A 183 -0.50 9.79 -51.05
N GLU A 184 0.81 9.95 -50.84
CA GLU A 184 1.70 10.70 -51.73
C GLU A 184 2.04 9.93 -53.02
N ASP A 185 1.88 8.60 -53.01
CA ASP A 185 2.07 7.73 -54.18
C ASP A 185 0.85 7.65 -55.15
N PHE A 186 -0.24 8.39 -54.87
CA PHE A 186 -1.42 8.56 -55.75
C PHE A 186 -1.49 9.96 -56.38
#